data_AF-A0A0B9FZY8-F1
#
_entry.id   AF-A0A0B9FZY8-F1
#
_cell.length_a   1.000
_cell.length_b   1.000
_cell.length_c   1.000
_cell.angle_alpha   90.00
_cell.angle_beta   90.00
_cell.angle_gamma   90.00
#
_symmetry.space_group_name_H-M   'P 1'
#
loop_
_entity.id
_entity.type
_entity.pdbx_description
1 polymer ?
#
loop_
_entity_poly.entity_id
_entity_poly.type
_entity_poly.pdbx_seq_one_letter_code
_entity_poly.pdbx_strand_id
1 'polypeptide(L)'
;MVSEVAAKRWVFGGGVFNCVVAFPFSMPFWHESYIRFFNWLNGFIGLGGNDWIPPVDGGNMLFLNTAGLALFLIGMILIYASKNISSRMEIALFNGAVRFLWAIAAVYYLVFHDIIKILYLIVFIDIILASVYLYYYFAMKYIDKEEGFY
;
A
#
# COMPACT_ATOMS: atom_id res chain seq x y z
N MET A 1 -15.32 -5.69 -22.05
CA MET A 1 -13.89 -5.68 -22.45
C MET A 1 -13.08 -5.10 -21.30
N VAL A 2 -12.40 -5.95 -20.54
CA VAL A 2 -11.53 -5.47 -19.45
C VAL A 2 -10.27 -4.90 -20.10
N SER A 3 -10.02 -3.61 -19.87
CA SER A 3 -8.89 -2.94 -20.51
C SER A 3 -7.59 -3.32 -19.80
N GLU A 4 -6.73 -4.11 -20.46
CA GLU A 4 -5.36 -4.39 -20.01
C GLU A 4 -4.61 -3.07 -19.72
N VAL A 5 -4.85 -2.03 -20.53
CA VAL A 5 -4.28 -0.68 -20.32
C VAL A 5 -4.70 -0.10 -18.97
N ALA A 6 -5.96 -0.28 -18.57
CA ALA A 6 -6.42 0.17 -17.26
C ALA A 6 -5.78 -0.62 -16.12
N ALA A 7 -5.65 -1.95 -16.24
CA ALA A 7 -4.94 -2.78 -15.27
C ALA A 7 -3.49 -2.32 -15.09
N LYS A 8 -2.77 -2.07 -16.20
CA LYS A 8 -1.40 -1.53 -16.19
C LYS A 8 -1.31 -0.22 -15.43
N ARG A 9 -2.22 0.72 -15.67
CA ARG A 9 -2.25 2.03 -14.99
C ARG A 9 -2.48 1.88 -13.48
N TRP A 10 -3.38 1.01 -13.06
CA TRP A 10 -3.66 0.78 -11.64
C TRP A 10 -2.49 0.11 -10.92
N VAL A 11 -1.84 -0.87 -11.55
CA VAL A 11 -0.69 -1.56 -10.97
C VAL A 11 0.53 -0.64 -10.92
N PHE A 12 0.77 0.13 -11.98
CA PHE A 12 1.80 1.17 -11.99
C PHE A 12 1.54 2.23 -10.91
N GLY A 13 0.31 2.77 -10.85
CA GLY A 13 -0.08 3.79 -9.89
C GLY A 13 0.06 3.34 -8.44
N GLY A 14 -0.36 2.10 -8.13
CA GLY A 14 -0.17 1.55 -6.79
C GLY A 14 1.30 1.26 -6.45
N GLY A 15 2.12 0.93 -7.46
CA GLY A 15 3.57 0.84 -7.32
C GLY A 15 4.22 2.18 -6.99
N VAL A 16 3.85 3.25 -7.71
CA VAL A 16 4.29 4.62 -7.42
C VAL A 16 3.83 5.07 -6.03
N PHE A 17 2.57 4.79 -5.68
CA PHE A 17 2.03 5.09 -4.35
C PHE A 17 2.87 4.43 -3.25
N ASN A 18 3.18 3.13 -3.38
CA ASN A 18 4.06 2.42 -2.44
C ASN A 18 5.41 3.12 -2.31
N CYS A 19 6.05 3.45 -3.43
CA CYS A 19 7.34 4.12 -3.39
C CYS A 19 7.27 5.48 -2.68
N VAL A 20 6.28 6.31 -3.00
CA VAL A 20 6.13 7.65 -2.41
C VAL A 20 5.84 7.58 -0.91
N VAL A 21 4.89 6.74 -0.50
CA VAL A 21 4.49 6.63 0.91
C VAL A 21 5.56 5.95 1.76
N ALA A 22 6.29 4.99 1.20
CA ALA A 22 7.28 4.22 1.93
C ALA A 22 8.68 4.85 1.92
N PHE A 23 8.99 5.73 0.96
CA PHE A 23 10.34 6.32 0.82
C PHE A 23 10.86 6.96 2.12
N PRO A 24 10.08 7.79 2.84
CA PRO A 24 10.56 8.39 4.09
C PRO A 24 10.83 7.34 5.18
N PHE A 25 10.09 6.23 5.18
CA PHE A 25 10.39 5.11 6.08
C PHE A 25 11.57 4.28 5.59
N SER A 26 11.85 4.18 4.29
CA SER A 26 13.01 3.42 3.80
C SER A 26 14.37 4.06 4.14
N MET A 27 14.39 5.37 4.40
CA MET A 27 15.62 6.12 4.67
C MET A 27 15.89 6.25 6.17
N PRO A 28 17.13 6.06 6.64
CA PRO A 28 17.46 6.27 8.04
C PRO A 28 17.19 7.74 8.42
N PHE A 29 16.70 7.97 9.63
CA PHE A 29 16.41 9.30 10.22
C PHE A 29 15.22 10.09 9.64
N TRP A 30 14.59 9.63 8.56
CA TRP A 30 13.42 10.32 7.97
C TRP A 30 12.09 9.94 8.62
N HIS A 31 12.05 8.81 9.34
CA HIS A 31 10.83 8.31 9.97
C HIS A 31 10.23 9.32 10.96
N GLU A 32 11.04 10.01 11.74
CA GLU A 32 10.56 10.97 12.74
C GLU A 32 9.90 12.18 12.07
N SER A 33 10.56 12.78 11.08
CA SER A 33 10.01 13.91 10.31
C SER A 33 8.70 13.52 9.62
N TYR A 34 8.61 12.30 9.10
CA TYR A 34 7.42 11.83 8.41
C TYR A 34 6.24 11.57 9.35
N ILE A 35 6.51 10.98 10.53
CA ILE A 35 5.50 10.81 11.59
C ILE A 35 4.99 12.18 12.06
N ARG A 36 5.89 13.13 12.33
CA ARG A 36 5.53 14.51 12.71
C ARG A 36 4.69 15.20 11.65
N PHE A 37 5.01 15.01 10.37
CA PHE A 37 4.20 15.54 9.26
C PHE A 37 2.77 15.00 9.28
N PHE A 38 2.58 13.70 9.50
CA PHE A 38 1.23 13.13 9.60
C PHE A 38 0.48 13.63 10.82
N ASN A 39 1.12 13.70 12.01
CA ASN A 39 0.51 14.28 13.21
C ASN A 39 0.03 15.72 12.95
N TRP A 40 0.90 16.54 12.34
CA TRP A 40 0.55 17.91 11.95
C TRP A 40 -0.63 17.95 10.98
N LEU A 41 -0.62 17.12 9.93
CA LEU A 41 -1.68 17.08 8.94
C LEU A 41 -3.02 16.62 9.54
N ASN A 42 -3.00 15.64 10.43
CA ASN A 42 -4.18 15.15 11.15
C ASN A 42 -4.77 16.22 12.07
N GLY A 43 -3.92 16.93 12.81
CA GLY A 43 -4.33 18.07 13.63
C GLY A 43 -4.88 19.22 12.79
N PHE A 44 -4.24 19.54 11.66
CA PHE A 44 -4.67 20.57 10.73
C PHE A 44 -6.07 20.30 10.14
N ILE A 45 -6.38 19.05 9.83
CA ILE A 45 -7.69 18.63 9.30
C ILE A 45 -8.72 18.41 10.43
N GLY A 46 -8.29 18.36 11.70
CA GLY A 46 -9.18 18.21 12.85
C GLY A 46 -9.75 16.80 13.04
N LEU A 47 -9.04 15.76 12.62
CA LEU A 47 -9.54 14.38 12.68
C LEU A 47 -9.45 13.74 14.09
N GLY A 48 -8.62 14.31 14.98
CA GLY A 48 -8.44 13.82 16.36
C GLY A 48 -7.66 12.50 16.45
N GLY A 49 -7.79 11.81 17.58
CA GLY A 49 -6.96 10.64 17.94
C GLY A 49 -5.63 11.06 18.56
N ASN A 50 -4.93 10.10 19.13
CA ASN A 50 -3.62 10.28 19.74
C ASN A 50 -2.53 10.34 18.67
N ASP A 51 -1.58 11.25 18.86
CA ASP A 51 -0.42 11.40 17.99
C ASP A 51 0.36 10.09 17.88
N TRP A 52 0.84 9.81 16.68
CA TRP A 52 1.78 8.73 16.48
C TRP A 52 3.13 9.13 17.09
N ILE A 53 3.60 8.32 18.03
CA ILE A 53 4.88 8.52 18.72
C ILE A 53 6.01 7.89 17.88
N PRO A 54 7.03 8.67 17.48
CA PRO A 54 8.22 8.14 16.81
C PRO A 54 8.99 7.17 17.71
N PRO A 55 9.52 6.05 17.18
CA PRO A 55 10.36 5.15 17.96
C PRO A 55 11.68 5.85 18.36
N VAL A 56 12.13 5.61 19.59
CA VAL A 56 13.39 6.16 20.13
C VAL A 56 14.49 5.12 20.29
N ASP A 57 14.13 3.84 20.43
CA ASP A 57 15.10 2.74 20.47
C ASP A 57 15.50 2.29 19.05
N GLY A 58 16.78 1.92 18.90
CA GLY A 58 17.33 1.53 17.61
C GLY A 58 16.68 0.28 17.00
N GLY A 59 16.10 -0.60 17.81
CA GLY A 59 15.43 -1.81 17.35
C GLY A 59 14.13 -1.49 16.60
N ASN A 60 13.26 -0.69 17.21
CA ASN A 60 12.01 -0.24 16.60
C ASN A 60 12.26 0.68 15.40
N MET A 61 13.31 1.51 15.43
CA MET A 61 13.74 2.28 14.26
C MET A 61 14.12 1.35 13.10
N LEU A 62 14.96 0.34 13.35
CA LEU A 62 15.35 -0.63 12.32
C LEU A 62 14.14 -1.37 11.76
N PHE A 63 13.19 -1.77 12.62
CA PHE A 63 11.95 -2.44 12.19
C PHE A 63 11.12 -1.55 11.26
N LEU A 64 10.87 -0.30 11.66
CA LEU A 64 10.13 0.66 10.85
C LEU A 64 10.83 0.95 9.51
N ASN A 65 12.15 1.10 9.55
CA ASN A 65 12.95 1.31 8.36
C ASN A 65 12.90 0.12 7.40
N THR A 66 13.00 -1.09 7.93
CA THR A 66 12.92 -2.33 7.16
C THR A 66 11.53 -2.51 6.55
N ALA A 67 10.46 -2.19 7.30
CA ALA A 67 9.09 -2.20 6.78
C ALA A 67 8.91 -1.19 5.63
N GLY A 68 9.44 0.02 5.77
CA GLY A 68 9.47 1.03 4.71
C GLY A 68 10.23 0.57 3.48
N LEU A 69 11.42 -0.01 3.66
CA LEU A 69 12.22 -0.55 2.55
C LEU A 69 11.49 -1.70 1.84
N ALA A 70 10.88 -2.63 2.58
CA ALA A 70 10.11 -3.71 2.01
C ALA A 70 8.94 -3.19 1.16
N LEU A 71 8.17 -2.23 1.68
CA LEU A 71 7.05 -1.64 0.95
C LEU A 71 7.52 -0.87 -0.30
N PHE A 72 8.64 -0.16 -0.21
CA PHE A 72 9.26 0.52 -1.35
C PHE A 72 9.66 -0.48 -2.45
N LEU A 73 10.31 -1.59 -2.09
CA LEU A 73 10.70 -2.64 -3.03
C LEU A 73 9.48 -3.30 -3.67
N ILE A 74 8.41 -3.55 -2.92
CA ILE A 74 7.14 -4.01 -3.50
C ILE A 74 6.59 -2.98 -4.49
N GLY A 75 6.71 -1.69 -4.20
CA GLY A 75 6.36 -0.62 -5.16
C GLY A 75 7.13 -0.74 -6.48
N MET A 76 8.44 -0.94 -6.41
CA MET A 76 9.29 -1.16 -7.59
C MET A 76 8.92 -2.43 -8.36
N ILE A 77 8.59 -3.52 -7.64
CA ILE A 77 8.14 -4.78 -8.23
C ILE A 77 6.80 -4.61 -8.96
N LEU A 78 5.87 -3.81 -8.42
CA LEU A 78 4.60 -3.50 -9.11
C LEU A 78 4.83 -2.68 -10.38
N ILE A 79 5.71 -1.67 -10.34
CA ILE A 79 6.10 -0.89 -11.54
C ILE A 79 6.74 -1.80 -12.59
N TYR A 80 7.51 -2.80 -12.17
CA TYR A 80 8.05 -3.83 -13.08
C TYR A 80 6.96 -4.75 -13.63
N ALA A 81 6.02 -5.18 -12.79
CA ALA A 81 4.90 -6.05 -13.17
C ALA A 81 3.97 -5.36 -14.18
N SER A 82 3.74 -4.04 -14.04
CA SER A 82 2.86 -3.28 -14.94
C SER A 82 3.34 -3.25 -16.40
N LYS A 83 4.63 -3.52 -16.67
CA LYS A 83 5.16 -3.60 -18.05
C LYS A 83 4.65 -4.83 -18.81
N ASN A 84 4.37 -5.92 -18.12
CA ASN A 84 3.85 -7.15 -18.70
C ASN A 84 2.81 -7.73 -17.73
N ILE A 85 1.64 -7.09 -17.67
CA ILE A 85 0.66 -7.38 -16.62
C ILE A 85 -0.01 -8.73 -16.82
N SER A 86 -0.24 -9.15 -18.06
CA SER A 86 -0.92 -10.41 -18.40
C SER A 86 -0.18 -11.62 -17.81
N SER A 87 1.15 -11.59 -17.79
CA SER A 87 1.96 -12.67 -17.19
C SER A 87 2.31 -12.47 -15.70
N ARG A 88 1.97 -11.32 -15.10
CA ARG A 88 2.47 -10.92 -13.77
C ARG A 88 1.40 -10.41 -12.83
N MET A 89 0.12 -10.58 -13.18
CA MET A 89 -0.98 -10.06 -12.37
C MET A 89 -1.02 -10.68 -10.96
N GLU A 90 -0.48 -11.88 -10.79
CA GLU A 90 -0.34 -12.54 -9.48
C GLU A 90 0.47 -11.72 -8.48
N ILE A 91 1.45 -10.94 -8.94
CA ILE A 91 2.23 -10.03 -8.11
C ILE A 91 1.33 -8.95 -7.52
N ALA A 92 0.48 -8.34 -8.35
CA ALA A 92 -0.46 -7.33 -7.91
C ALA A 92 -1.53 -7.92 -6.98
N LEU A 93 -2.02 -9.12 -7.26
CA LEU A 93 -2.95 -9.84 -6.39
C LEU A 93 -2.34 -10.11 -5.02
N PHE A 94 -1.11 -10.63 -4.95
CA PHE A 94 -0.43 -10.90 -3.69
C PHE A 94 -0.22 -9.62 -2.86
N ASN A 95 0.24 -8.55 -3.49
CA ASN A 95 0.33 -7.24 -2.84
C ASN A 95 -1.05 -6.75 -2.35
N GLY A 96 -2.11 -6.95 -3.14
CA GLY A 96 -3.48 -6.65 -2.74
C GLY A 96 -3.93 -7.43 -1.50
N ALA A 97 -3.62 -8.72 -1.42
CA ALA A 97 -3.94 -9.56 -0.26
C ALA A 97 -3.19 -9.10 1.00
N VAL A 98 -1.89 -8.80 0.88
CA VAL A 98 -1.09 -8.26 2.00
C VAL A 98 -1.63 -6.92 2.47
N ARG A 99 -2.00 -6.01 1.55
CA ARG A 99 -2.63 -4.72 1.88
C ARG A 99 -3.97 -4.89 2.59
N PHE A 100 -4.77 -5.87 2.18
CA PHE A 100 -6.04 -6.16 2.85
C PHE A 100 -5.83 -6.68 4.29
N LEU A 101 -4.85 -7.56 4.50
CA LEU A 101 -4.48 -8.02 5.84
C LEU A 101 -3.95 -6.87 6.70
N TRP A 102 -3.10 -6.01 6.13
CA TRP A 102 -2.63 -4.79 6.78
C TRP A 102 -3.79 -3.86 7.15
N ALA A 103 -4.75 -3.64 6.24
CA ALA A 103 -5.92 -2.81 6.48
C ALA A 103 -6.73 -3.31 7.69
N ILE A 104 -6.92 -4.63 7.84
CA ILE A 104 -7.58 -5.21 9.01
C ILE A 104 -6.82 -4.86 10.29
N ALA A 105 -5.50 -5.05 10.31
CA ALA A 105 -4.68 -4.72 11.47
C ALA A 105 -4.70 -3.21 11.78
N ALA A 106 -4.57 -2.37 10.76
CA ALA A 106 -4.59 -0.91 10.91
C ALA A 106 -5.93 -0.41 11.46
N VAL A 107 -7.06 -0.93 10.96
CA VAL A 107 -8.40 -0.60 11.49
C VAL A 107 -8.54 -1.01 12.94
N TYR A 108 -8.05 -2.20 13.32
CA TYR A 108 -8.04 -2.62 14.72
C TYR A 108 -7.33 -1.58 15.60
N TYR A 109 -6.13 -1.13 15.24
CA TYR A 109 -5.42 -0.10 16.01
C TYR A 109 -6.13 1.25 15.99
N LEU A 110 -6.70 1.67 14.86
CA LEU A 110 -7.44 2.92 14.74
C LEU A 110 -8.70 2.96 15.62
N VAL A 111 -9.38 1.83 15.78
CA VAL A 111 -10.62 1.74 16.58
C VAL A 111 -10.32 1.55 18.06
N PHE A 112 -9.41 0.64 18.41
CA PHE A 112 -9.20 0.22 19.81
C PHE A 112 -8.10 0.96 20.55
N HIS A 113 -7.15 1.57 19.82
CA HIS A 113 -6.04 2.33 20.40
C HIS A 113 -6.12 3.83 20.11
N ASP A 114 -7.19 4.28 19.44
CA ASP A 114 -7.49 5.68 19.10
C ASP A 114 -6.25 6.42 18.60
N ILE A 115 -5.50 5.80 17.69
CA ILE A 115 -4.35 6.43 17.04
C ILE A 115 -4.82 7.44 15.99
N ILE A 116 -3.87 8.24 15.49
CA ILE A 116 -4.06 9.26 14.47
C ILE A 116 -4.99 8.84 13.31
N LYS A 117 -6.15 9.51 13.19
CA LYS A 117 -7.25 9.08 12.31
C LYS A 117 -7.03 9.32 10.83
N ILE A 118 -6.06 10.15 10.46
CA ILE A 118 -5.67 10.32 9.04
C ILE A 118 -5.25 8.99 8.39
N LEU A 119 -4.81 8.00 9.16
CA LEU A 119 -4.48 6.66 8.64
C LEU A 119 -5.70 5.94 8.03
N TYR A 120 -6.94 6.29 8.40
CA TYR A 120 -8.14 5.77 7.72
C TYR A 120 -8.10 6.03 6.21
N LEU A 121 -7.52 7.17 5.77
CA LEU A 121 -7.37 7.47 4.35
C LEU A 121 -6.41 6.50 3.65
N ILE A 122 -5.30 6.16 4.30
CA ILE A 122 -4.32 5.20 3.78
C ILE A 122 -4.95 3.80 3.69
N VAL A 123 -5.65 3.39 4.76
CA VAL A 123 -6.40 2.12 4.78
C VAL A 123 -7.44 2.06 3.67
N PHE A 124 -8.17 3.16 3.43
CA PHE A 124 -9.17 3.21 2.38
C PHE A 124 -8.54 3.06 0.98
N ILE A 125 -7.40 3.72 0.73
CA ILE A 125 -6.64 3.56 -0.51
C ILE A 125 -6.16 2.11 -0.68
N ASP A 126 -5.71 1.46 0.39
CA ASP A 126 -5.28 0.06 0.36
C ASP A 126 -6.42 -0.89 0.00
N ILE A 127 -7.62 -0.66 0.54
CA ILE A 127 -8.82 -1.45 0.20
C ILE A 127 -9.21 -1.25 -1.26
N ILE A 128 -9.16 -0.01 -1.78
CA ILE A 128 -9.41 0.26 -3.20
C ILE A 128 -8.42 -0.51 -4.07
N LEU A 129 -7.12 -0.41 -3.78
CA LEU A 129 -6.09 -1.06 -4.60
C LEU A 129 -6.19 -2.58 -4.53
N ALA A 130 -6.44 -3.15 -3.34
CA ALA A 130 -6.70 -4.59 -3.19
C ALA A 130 -7.91 -5.05 -4.02
N SER A 131 -9.01 -4.31 -3.96
CA SER A 131 -10.24 -4.62 -4.71
C SER A 131 -10.01 -4.54 -6.23
N VAL A 132 -9.30 -3.51 -6.68
CA VAL A 132 -8.93 -3.32 -8.08
C VAL A 132 -8.05 -4.46 -8.58
N TYR A 133 -7.04 -4.87 -7.82
CA TYR A 133 -6.17 -5.98 -8.21
C TYR A 133 -6.90 -7.31 -8.27
N LEU A 134 -7.79 -7.56 -7.31
CA LEU A 134 -8.64 -8.74 -7.30
C LEU A 134 -9.54 -8.80 -8.55
N TYR A 135 -10.22 -7.69 -8.85
CA TYR A 135 -11.07 -7.56 -10.03
C TYR A 135 -10.31 -7.85 -11.32
N TYR A 136 -9.18 -7.17 -11.53
CA TYR A 136 -8.41 -7.33 -12.77
C TYR A 136 -7.76 -8.72 -12.90
N TYR A 137 -7.38 -9.37 -11.79
CA TYR A 137 -6.87 -10.74 -11.82
C TYR A 137 -7.91 -11.72 -12.37
N PHE A 138 -9.12 -11.71 -11.80
CA PHE A 138 -10.17 -12.62 -12.28
C PHE A 138 -10.65 -12.28 -13.68
N ALA A 139 -10.74 -11.00 -14.01
CA ALA A 139 -11.14 -10.57 -15.33
C ALA A 139 -10.16 -11.02 -16.43
N MET A 140 -8.86 -10.93 -16.21
CA MET A 140 -7.86 -11.42 -17.18
C MET A 140 -7.87 -12.95 -17.26
N LYS A 141 -7.96 -13.66 -16.13
CA LYS A 141 -8.05 -15.12 -16.11
C LYS A 141 -9.29 -15.67 -16.82
N TYR A 142 -10.39 -14.93 -16.82
CA TYR A 142 -11.60 -15.29 -17.55
C TYR A 142 -11.39 -15.18 -19.07
N ILE A 143 -10.70 -14.14 -19.53
CA ILE A 143 -10.37 -13.95 -20.96
C ILE A 143 -9.44 -15.07 -21.45
N ASP A 144 -8.39 -15.41 -20.70
CA ASP A 144 -7.46 -16.49 -21.08
C ASP A 144 -8.17 -17.84 -21.26
N LYS A 145 -9.26 -18.07 -20.52
CA LYS A 145 -10.10 -19.27 -20.66
C LYS A 145 -10.99 -19.24 -21.91
N GLU A 146 -11.55 -18.08 -22.27
CA GLU A 146 -12.38 -17.95 -23.47
C GLU A 146 -11.57 -18.02 -24.76
N GLU A 147 -10.31 -17.56 -24.74
CA GLU A 147 -9.40 -17.61 -25.90
C GLU A 147 -8.72 -18.98 -26.10
N GLY A 148 -9.00 -19.97 -25.24
CA GLY A 148 -8.56 -21.36 -25.46
C GLY A 148 -7.06 -21.59 -25.30
N PHE A 149 -6.37 -20.79 -24.49
CA PHE A 149 -4.94 -20.98 -24.21
C PHE A 149 -4.63 -22.12 -23.20
N TYR A 150 -5.62 -22.94 -22.85
CA TYR A 150 -5.47 -24.21 -22.14
C TYR A 150 -6.49 -25.25 -22.62
#